data_AF-A0A7G5GUF5-F1
#
_entry.id   AF-A0A7G5GUF5-F1
#
_cell.length_a   1.000
_cell.length_b   1.000
_cell.length_c   1.000
_cell.angle_alpha   90.00
_cell.angle_beta   90.00
_cell.angle_gamma   90.00
#
_symmetry.space_group_name_H-M   'P 1'
#
loop_
_entity.id
_entity.type
_entity.pdbx_description
1 polymer ?
#
loop_
_entity_poly.entity_id
_entity_poly.type
_entity_poly.pdbx_seq_one_letter_code
_entity_poly.pdbx_strand_id
1 'polypeptide(L)'
;MAKFLTFQFNGCRVGNKVLISPTLLKQMQTVQFRQDGQVAGYGLGVMVKPYHGTTLVHHSGGGYGYRAEQAWIPEAKIGIIILTNDGLGSSFTSDVYEYAMQAMLKAKVGSLPATQLQPVNKVIVHLDKAYLRTLTGSYKTNRRLITLIEHKGKLATVSGTDTVWLKAHSRAEFSATNGDRFFFFFSKAGKPTHYLNINQHDADFYIYNDSPTEKAGVIKSSWRGLVGIYKGYNNRQPETLRLFIKNGYLYCSSGGDTKVNEYQSGIFFTTDGESIIKKGNIIYWGNRAFRKQ
;
A
#
# COMPACT_ATOMS: atom_id res chain seq x y z
N MET A 1 -24.71 9.20 -7.86
CA MET A 1 -23.71 10.02 -7.14
C MET A 1 -23.43 11.39 -7.79
N ALA A 2 -24.01 11.75 -8.95
CA ALA A 2 -23.69 13.02 -9.63
C ALA A 2 -23.90 14.28 -8.75
N LYS A 3 -24.96 14.30 -7.94
CA LYS A 3 -25.21 15.37 -6.95
C LYS A 3 -24.06 15.56 -5.95
N PHE A 4 -23.34 14.50 -5.60
CA PHE A 4 -22.16 14.60 -4.72
C PHE A 4 -21.02 15.36 -5.41
N LEU A 5 -20.73 15.08 -6.68
CA LEU A 5 -19.73 15.85 -7.43
C LEU A 5 -20.16 17.30 -7.62
N THR A 6 -21.43 17.55 -7.96
CA THR A 6 -21.96 18.93 -8.01
C THR A 6 -21.78 19.66 -6.67
N PHE A 7 -22.02 18.96 -5.56
CA PHE A 7 -21.79 19.49 -4.22
C PHE A 7 -20.31 19.84 -3.98
N GLN A 8 -19.37 18.98 -4.40
CA GLN A 8 -17.93 19.29 -4.34
C GLN A 8 -17.59 20.54 -5.17
N PHE A 9 -18.06 20.64 -6.42
CA PHE A 9 -17.75 21.76 -7.31
C PHE A 9 -18.36 23.09 -6.86
N ASN A 10 -19.49 23.05 -6.16
CA ASN A 10 -20.16 24.25 -5.65
C ASN A 10 -19.68 24.65 -4.24
N GLY A 11 -18.49 24.18 -3.83
CA GLY A 11 -17.91 24.52 -2.53
C GLY A 11 -18.76 24.01 -1.37
N CYS A 12 -19.33 22.81 -1.51
CA CYS A 12 -20.18 22.14 -0.53
C CYS A 12 -21.42 22.95 -0.11
N ARG A 13 -22.07 23.59 -1.09
CA ARG A 13 -23.33 24.33 -0.91
C ARG A 13 -24.55 23.52 -1.37
N VAL A 14 -25.66 23.69 -0.64
CA VAL A 14 -27.00 23.25 -1.04
C VAL A 14 -27.91 24.48 -1.00
N GLY A 15 -28.31 24.97 -2.16
CA GLY A 15 -28.89 26.31 -2.29
C GLY A 15 -27.92 27.37 -1.76
N ASN A 16 -28.40 28.24 -0.86
CA ASN A 16 -27.57 29.28 -0.25
C ASN A 16 -26.77 28.80 0.99
N LYS A 17 -27.04 27.59 1.49
CA LYS A 17 -26.42 27.07 2.72
C LYS A 17 -25.11 26.35 2.41
N VAL A 18 -24.04 26.74 3.11
CA VAL A 18 -22.77 25.98 3.17
C VAL A 18 -22.93 24.85 4.19
N LEU A 19 -22.79 23.60 3.76
CA LEU A 19 -22.85 22.44 4.67
C LEU A 19 -21.47 22.04 5.18
N ILE A 20 -20.44 22.16 4.35
CA ILE A 20 -19.03 21.95 4.73
C ILE A 20 -18.27 23.23 4.39
N SER A 21 -17.53 23.78 5.34
CA SER A 21 -16.80 25.03 5.12
C SER A 21 -15.70 24.85 4.07
N PRO A 22 -15.29 25.92 3.36
CA PRO A 22 -14.18 25.85 2.40
C PRO A 22 -12.89 25.30 3.02
N THR A 23 -12.63 25.62 4.30
CA THR A 23 -11.48 25.09 5.04
C THR A 23 -11.54 23.58 5.20
N LEU A 24 -12.70 23.04 5.60
CA LEU A 24 -12.88 21.59 5.79
C LEU A 24 -12.85 20.85 4.44
N LEU A 25 -13.43 21.43 3.39
CA LEU A 25 -13.33 20.89 2.03
C LEU A 25 -11.86 20.80 1.57
N LYS A 26 -11.09 21.86 1.79
CA LYS A 26 -9.65 21.86 1.48
C LYS A 26 -8.91 20.79 2.31
N GLN A 27 -9.21 20.65 3.59
CA GLN A 27 -8.60 19.63 4.44
C GLN A 27 -8.92 18.21 3.95
N MET A 28 -10.17 17.96 3.54
CA MET A 28 -10.57 16.67 2.96
C MET A 28 -9.75 16.30 1.73
N GLN A 29 -9.44 17.28 0.87
CA GLN A 29 -8.70 17.09 -0.38
C GLN A 29 -7.18 17.36 -0.24
N THR A 30 -6.66 17.43 0.99
CA THR A 30 -5.23 17.59 1.25
C THR A 30 -4.65 16.28 1.75
N VAL A 31 -3.51 15.85 1.20
CA VAL A 31 -2.78 14.66 1.69
C VAL A 31 -2.40 14.86 3.16
N GLN A 32 -2.84 13.95 4.02
CA GLN A 32 -2.59 14.00 5.46
C GLN A 32 -1.25 13.35 5.81
N PHE A 33 -0.58 13.86 6.85
CA PHE A 33 0.73 13.36 7.32
C PHE A 33 1.80 13.23 6.21
N ARG A 34 1.74 14.16 5.25
CA ARG A 34 2.58 14.17 4.05
C ARG A 34 4.07 14.12 4.40
N GLN A 35 4.79 13.24 3.71
CA GLN A 35 6.24 13.11 3.80
C GLN A 35 6.96 14.04 2.81
N ASP A 36 8.22 14.37 3.09
CA ASP A 36 9.01 15.25 2.23
C ASP A 36 9.22 14.68 0.83
N GLY A 37 8.71 15.40 -0.18
CA GLY A 37 8.74 14.98 -1.58
C GLY A 37 7.64 13.99 -1.98
N GLN A 38 6.73 13.63 -1.08
CA GLN A 38 5.47 12.96 -1.45
C GLN A 38 4.61 13.93 -2.25
N VAL A 39 4.08 13.53 -3.40
CA VAL A 39 3.23 14.40 -4.25
C VAL A 39 1.79 13.92 -4.35
N ALA A 40 1.54 12.65 -4.05
CA ALA A 40 0.26 11.99 -4.06
C ALA A 40 0.06 11.25 -2.72
N GLY A 41 -1.19 11.00 -2.35
CA GLY A 41 -1.53 10.21 -1.18
C GLY A 41 -2.97 10.35 -0.74
N TYR A 42 -3.23 9.99 0.50
CA TYR A 42 -4.58 9.96 1.05
C TYR A 42 -4.94 11.24 1.82
N GLY A 43 -6.07 11.85 1.45
CA GLY A 43 -6.74 12.89 2.21
C GLY A 43 -7.73 12.30 3.22
N LEU A 44 -8.81 13.03 3.52
CA LEU A 44 -9.86 12.52 4.42
C LEU A 44 -10.93 11.81 3.59
N GLY A 45 -10.73 10.50 3.33
CA GLY A 45 -11.68 9.67 2.60
C GLY A 45 -11.59 9.80 1.07
N VAL A 46 -10.52 10.39 0.55
CA VAL A 46 -10.23 10.51 -0.89
C VAL A 46 -8.73 10.37 -1.14
N MET A 47 -8.35 9.81 -2.28
CA MET A 47 -6.99 9.87 -2.82
C MET A 47 -6.80 11.15 -3.60
N VAL A 48 -5.61 11.75 -3.50
CA VAL A 48 -5.25 13.00 -4.15
C VAL A 48 -3.91 12.80 -4.85
N LYS A 49 -3.84 13.09 -6.14
CA LYS A 49 -2.60 12.97 -6.92
C LYS A 49 -2.47 14.05 -7.98
N PRO A 50 -1.23 14.40 -8.39
CA PRO A 50 -1.00 15.16 -9.60
C PRO A 50 -1.60 14.41 -10.80
N TYR A 51 -2.13 15.16 -11.75
CA TYR A 51 -2.77 14.61 -12.93
C TYR A 51 -2.73 15.63 -14.06
N HIS A 52 -1.88 15.42 -15.06
CA HIS A 52 -1.76 16.26 -16.27
C HIS A 52 -1.72 17.78 -15.97
N GLY A 53 -0.86 18.20 -15.03
CA GLY A 53 -0.71 19.61 -14.65
C GLY A 53 -1.81 20.15 -13.71
N THR A 54 -2.73 19.30 -13.26
CA THR A 54 -3.77 19.63 -12.28
C THR A 54 -3.81 18.61 -11.14
N THR A 55 -4.80 18.71 -10.26
CA THR A 55 -5.01 17.82 -9.11
C THR A 55 -6.22 16.94 -9.36
N LEU A 56 -6.01 15.63 -9.33
CA LEU A 56 -7.11 14.68 -9.34
C LEU A 56 -7.43 14.25 -7.91
N VAL A 57 -8.71 14.33 -7.55
CA VAL A 57 -9.26 13.75 -6.33
C VAL A 57 -10.13 12.56 -6.72
N HIS A 58 -9.93 11.41 -6.10
CA HIS A 58 -10.70 10.21 -6.46
C HIS A 58 -10.87 9.24 -5.30
N HIS A 59 -11.81 8.32 -5.43
CA HIS A 59 -11.93 7.17 -4.55
C HIS A 59 -12.62 6.03 -5.28
N SER A 60 -12.08 4.83 -5.13
CA SER A 60 -12.64 3.61 -5.69
C SER A 60 -13.42 2.82 -4.64
N GLY A 61 -14.41 2.06 -5.07
CA GLY A 61 -15.20 1.17 -4.24
C GLY A 61 -15.31 -0.17 -4.94
N GLY A 62 -15.18 -1.26 -4.18
CA GLY A 62 -15.30 -2.60 -4.72
C GLY A 62 -15.91 -3.52 -3.67
N GLY A 63 -16.82 -4.36 -4.11
CA GLY A 63 -17.50 -5.33 -3.27
C GLY A 63 -18.00 -6.52 -4.08
N TYR A 64 -18.83 -7.34 -3.45
CA TYR A 64 -19.37 -8.56 -4.04
C TYR A 64 -20.12 -8.29 -5.35
N GLY A 65 -19.46 -8.50 -6.50
CA GLY A 65 -20.05 -8.29 -7.83
C GLY A 65 -20.31 -6.83 -8.20
N TYR A 66 -19.68 -5.87 -7.51
CA TYR A 66 -19.84 -4.45 -7.80
C TYR A 66 -18.51 -3.71 -7.76
N ARG A 67 -18.38 -2.72 -8.64
CA ARG A 67 -17.34 -1.70 -8.57
C ARG A 67 -17.93 -0.31 -8.74
N ALA A 68 -17.29 0.64 -8.11
CA ALA A 68 -17.60 2.05 -8.19
C ALA A 68 -16.30 2.83 -8.34
N GLU A 69 -16.27 3.80 -9.24
CA GLU A 69 -15.21 4.79 -9.33
C GLU A 69 -15.83 6.18 -9.29
N GLN A 70 -15.25 7.06 -8.49
CA GLN A 70 -15.55 8.48 -8.55
C GLN A 70 -14.24 9.26 -8.58
N ALA A 71 -14.19 10.26 -9.45
CA ALA A 71 -13.03 11.13 -9.56
C ALA A 71 -13.44 12.50 -10.07
N TRP A 72 -12.71 13.52 -9.64
CA TRP A 72 -12.94 14.89 -10.08
C TRP A 72 -11.67 15.73 -10.03
N ILE A 73 -11.68 16.77 -10.85
CA ILE A 73 -10.65 17.80 -10.93
C ILE A 73 -11.34 19.12 -10.54
N PRO A 74 -11.16 19.59 -9.28
CA PRO A 74 -11.83 20.79 -8.78
C PRO A 74 -11.61 22.02 -9.68
N GLU A 75 -10.37 22.24 -10.12
CA GLU A 75 -9.94 23.40 -10.90
C GLU A 75 -10.59 23.43 -12.29
N ALA A 76 -10.74 22.26 -12.91
CA ALA A 76 -11.36 22.13 -14.22
C ALA A 76 -12.90 21.98 -14.16
N LYS A 77 -13.48 21.75 -12.97
CA LYS A 77 -14.89 21.37 -12.76
C LYS A 77 -15.31 20.20 -13.66
N ILE A 78 -14.44 19.21 -13.75
CA ILE A 78 -14.68 17.95 -14.47
C ILE A 78 -14.77 16.84 -13.43
N GLY A 79 -15.71 15.92 -13.61
CA GLY A 79 -15.79 14.74 -12.76
C GLY A 79 -16.52 13.61 -13.43
N ILE A 80 -16.22 12.40 -12.99
CA ILE A 80 -16.78 11.16 -13.49
C ILE A 80 -17.23 10.28 -12.33
N ILE A 81 -18.31 9.54 -12.57
CA ILE A 81 -18.78 8.45 -11.72
C ILE A 81 -19.04 7.27 -12.64
N ILE A 82 -18.48 6.12 -12.29
CA ILE A 82 -18.73 4.86 -12.96
C ILE A 82 -19.24 3.87 -11.91
N LEU A 83 -20.36 3.21 -12.19
CA LEU A 83 -20.92 2.16 -11.35
C LEU A 83 -21.12 0.94 -12.22
N THR A 84 -20.54 -0.18 -11.82
CA THR A 84 -20.62 -1.44 -12.56
C THR A 84 -21.00 -2.57 -11.61
N ASN A 85 -21.71 -3.55 -12.16
CA ASN A 85 -22.02 -4.83 -11.52
C ASN A 85 -21.04 -5.92 -11.99
N ASP A 86 -19.78 -5.55 -12.21
CA ASP A 86 -18.70 -6.47 -12.55
C ASP A 86 -17.89 -6.87 -11.31
N GLY A 87 -17.31 -8.07 -11.37
CA GLY A 87 -16.58 -8.67 -10.25
C GLY A 87 -15.16 -8.11 -10.04
N LEU A 88 -14.52 -8.62 -8.98
CA LEU A 88 -13.10 -8.42 -8.74
C LEU A 88 -12.29 -9.08 -9.88
N GLY A 89 -11.39 -8.32 -10.52
CA GLY A 89 -10.51 -8.80 -11.59
C GLY A 89 -10.66 -8.12 -12.95
N SER A 90 -11.78 -7.44 -13.20
CA SER A 90 -11.96 -6.59 -14.39
C SER A 90 -11.19 -5.27 -14.27
N SER A 91 -10.46 -4.86 -15.32
CA SER A 91 -9.87 -3.53 -15.47
C SER A 91 -10.81 -2.51 -16.12
N PHE A 92 -11.98 -2.95 -16.59
CA PHE A 92 -12.91 -2.13 -17.37
C PHE A 92 -13.22 -0.79 -16.69
N THR A 93 -13.57 -0.81 -15.40
CA THR A 93 -13.92 0.41 -14.67
C THR A 93 -12.76 1.41 -14.63
N SER A 94 -11.52 0.94 -14.40
CA SER A 94 -10.33 1.80 -14.38
C SER A 94 -9.94 2.30 -15.78
N ASP A 95 -10.09 1.47 -16.81
CA ASP A 95 -9.72 1.82 -18.19
C ASP A 95 -10.67 2.88 -18.75
N VAL A 96 -11.99 2.70 -18.55
CA VAL A 96 -13.01 3.68 -18.93
C VAL A 96 -12.83 4.98 -18.13
N TYR A 97 -12.56 4.86 -16.84
CA TYR A 97 -12.28 6.01 -15.98
C TYR A 97 -11.12 6.86 -16.53
N GLU A 98 -9.97 6.25 -16.79
CA GLU A 98 -8.76 6.96 -17.23
C GLU A 98 -8.98 7.58 -18.61
N TYR A 99 -9.53 6.80 -19.57
CA TYR A 99 -9.83 7.28 -20.91
C TYR A 99 -10.77 8.49 -20.90
N ALA A 100 -11.93 8.36 -20.22
CA ALA A 100 -12.93 9.42 -20.22
C ALA A 100 -12.44 10.67 -19.48
N MET A 101 -11.71 10.51 -18.36
CA MET A 101 -11.15 11.65 -17.63
C MET A 101 -10.11 12.40 -18.47
N GLN A 102 -9.20 11.69 -19.14
CA GLN A 102 -8.23 12.31 -20.06
C GLN A 102 -8.93 13.01 -21.22
N ALA A 103 -9.92 12.37 -21.85
CA ALA A 103 -10.67 12.95 -22.97
C ALA A 103 -11.38 14.26 -22.57
N MET A 104 -12.09 14.26 -21.44
CA MET A 104 -12.77 15.46 -20.92
C MET A 104 -11.77 16.56 -20.57
N LEU A 105 -10.66 16.23 -19.91
CA LEU A 105 -9.65 17.22 -19.55
C LEU A 105 -9.00 17.81 -20.81
N LYS A 106 -8.59 16.97 -21.76
CA LYS A 106 -7.99 17.40 -23.03
C LYS A 106 -8.92 18.30 -23.82
N ALA A 107 -10.21 17.97 -23.90
CA ALA A 107 -11.19 18.82 -24.56
C ALA A 107 -11.30 20.21 -23.91
N LYS A 108 -11.03 20.32 -22.61
CA LYS A 108 -11.12 21.56 -21.86
C LYS A 108 -9.84 22.41 -21.87
N VAL A 109 -8.66 21.78 -21.85
CA VAL A 109 -7.37 22.49 -21.71
C VAL A 109 -6.47 22.38 -22.96
N GLY A 110 -6.92 21.67 -24.00
CA GLY A 110 -6.24 21.54 -25.30
C GLY A 110 -5.12 20.49 -25.33
N SER A 111 -4.29 20.40 -24.29
CA SER A 111 -3.18 19.45 -24.22
C SER A 111 -3.04 18.82 -22.82
N LEU A 112 -2.47 17.62 -22.75
CA LEU A 112 -2.26 16.91 -21.49
C LEU A 112 -0.75 16.79 -21.21
N PRO A 113 -0.19 17.60 -20.29
CA PRO A 113 1.19 17.43 -19.83
C PRO A 113 1.42 16.04 -19.22
N ALA A 114 2.64 15.52 -19.24
CA ALA A 114 2.94 14.24 -18.59
C ALA A 114 2.77 14.32 -17.06
N THR A 115 2.29 13.23 -16.44
CA THR A 115 2.04 13.13 -14.98
C THR A 115 3.20 12.48 -14.22
N GLN A 116 4.25 12.03 -14.90
CA GLN A 116 5.30 11.21 -14.29
C GLN A 116 6.11 11.96 -13.22
N LEU A 117 6.48 11.23 -12.15
CA LEU A 117 7.50 11.69 -11.23
C LEU A 117 8.80 11.91 -11.98
N GLN A 118 9.45 13.05 -11.71
CA GLN A 118 10.77 13.31 -12.26
C GLN A 118 11.78 12.37 -11.59
N PRO A 119 12.76 11.85 -12.35
CA PRO A 119 13.87 11.09 -11.78
C PRO A 119 14.57 11.89 -10.68
N VAL A 120 15.02 11.18 -9.64
CA VAL A 120 15.72 11.80 -8.52
C VAL A 120 17.10 12.24 -8.96
N ASN A 121 17.33 13.55 -9.05
CA ASN A 121 18.64 14.12 -9.35
C ASN A 121 19.46 14.30 -8.06
N LYS A 122 19.98 13.18 -7.53
CA LYS A 122 20.91 13.16 -6.39
C LYS A 122 22.15 12.36 -6.75
N VAL A 123 23.29 12.73 -6.15
CA VAL A 123 24.57 12.02 -6.32
C VAL A 123 24.39 10.55 -5.97
N ILE A 124 24.86 9.67 -6.85
CA ILE A 124 24.88 8.23 -6.61
C ILE A 124 26.17 7.87 -5.89
N VAL A 125 26.06 7.15 -4.78
CA VAL A 125 27.20 6.68 -3.99
C VAL A 125 27.39 5.17 -4.14
N HIS A 126 28.63 4.72 -3.96
CA HIS A 126 28.93 3.30 -3.83
C HIS A 126 28.80 2.87 -2.36
N LEU A 127 28.17 1.73 -2.12
CA LEU A 127 28.03 1.14 -0.78
C LEU A 127 28.62 -0.27 -0.78
N ASP A 128 29.27 -0.64 0.32
CA ASP A 128 29.86 -1.96 0.48
C ASP A 128 28.81 -3.07 0.36
N LYS A 129 29.16 -4.17 -0.31
CA LYS A 129 28.28 -5.35 -0.44
C LYS A 129 27.85 -5.90 0.92
N ALA A 130 28.76 -5.92 1.89
CA ALA A 130 28.47 -6.36 3.24
C ALA A 130 27.39 -5.49 3.90
N TYR A 131 27.40 -4.18 3.64
CA TYR A 131 26.35 -3.29 4.11
C TYR A 131 25.03 -3.52 3.39
N LEU A 132 25.02 -3.60 2.05
CA LEU A 132 23.78 -3.84 1.29
C LEU A 132 23.08 -5.13 1.73
N ARG A 133 23.85 -6.17 2.07
CA ARG A 133 23.33 -7.43 2.61
C ARG A 133 22.63 -7.29 3.97
N THR A 134 22.90 -6.24 4.76
CA THR A 134 22.16 -6.00 6.00
C THR A 134 20.75 -5.48 5.76
N LEU A 135 20.48 -4.96 4.56
CA LEU A 135 19.16 -4.47 4.13
C LEU A 135 18.34 -5.55 3.42
N THR A 136 18.90 -6.75 3.18
CA THR A 136 18.20 -7.82 2.47
C THR A 136 17.28 -8.59 3.40
N GLY A 137 16.17 -9.02 2.84
CA GLY A 137 15.09 -9.61 3.62
C GLY A 137 13.74 -9.35 3.01
N SER A 138 12.71 -9.85 3.67
CA SER A 138 11.34 -9.51 3.33
C SER A 138 10.84 -8.34 4.19
N TYR A 139 10.02 -7.50 3.57
CA TYR A 139 9.39 -6.35 4.20
C TYR A 139 7.92 -6.31 3.82
N LYS A 140 7.07 -5.95 4.76
CA LYS A 140 5.62 -6.13 4.68
C LYS A 140 4.90 -4.79 4.83
N THR A 141 3.97 -4.51 3.92
CA THR A 141 2.84 -3.61 4.19
C THR A 141 1.60 -4.44 4.53
N ASN A 142 0.54 -3.78 4.98
CA ASN A 142 -0.78 -4.41 5.20
C ASN A 142 -1.33 -5.20 3.98
N ARG A 143 -0.83 -4.96 2.77
CA ARG A 143 -1.31 -5.60 1.53
C ARG A 143 -0.29 -6.52 0.87
N ARG A 144 1.00 -6.17 0.91
CA ARG A 144 2.04 -6.84 0.10
C ARG A 144 3.31 -7.13 0.89
N LEU A 145 3.92 -8.27 0.58
CA LEU A 145 5.28 -8.61 0.99
C LEU A 145 6.22 -8.37 -0.19
N ILE A 146 7.32 -7.66 0.05
CA ILE A 146 8.37 -7.37 -0.93
C ILE A 146 9.67 -7.94 -0.40
N THR A 147 10.52 -8.46 -1.29
CA THR A 147 11.86 -8.93 -0.93
C THR A 147 12.92 -7.95 -1.43
N LEU A 148 13.81 -7.53 -0.54
CA LEU A 148 15.03 -6.80 -0.88
C LEU A 148 16.18 -7.80 -1.07
N ILE A 149 16.85 -7.70 -2.22
CA ILE A 149 17.98 -8.56 -2.58
C ILE A 149 19.23 -7.73 -2.89
N GLU A 150 20.39 -8.30 -2.62
CA GLU A 150 21.68 -7.80 -3.09
C GLU A 150 22.14 -8.67 -4.27
N HIS A 151 22.54 -8.03 -5.38
CA HIS A 151 23.14 -8.72 -6.50
C HIS A 151 24.24 -7.87 -7.12
N LYS A 152 25.46 -8.42 -7.17
CA LYS A 152 26.65 -7.77 -7.77
C LYS A 152 26.89 -6.34 -7.24
N GLY A 153 26.65 -6.11 -5.95
CA GLY A 153 26.83 -4.80 -5.29
C GLY A 153 25.72 -3.79 -5.57
N LYS A 154 24.55 -4.24 -6.00
CA LYS A 154 23.35 -3.41 -6.16
C LYS A 154 22.21 -3.99 -5.34
N LEU A 155 21.34 -3.11 -4.87
CA LEU A 155 20.13 -3.47 -4.13
C LEU A 155 18.93 -3.42 -5.08
N ALA A 156 17.98 -4.33 -4.91
CA ALA A 156 16.72 -4.31 -5.64
C ALA A 156 15.55 -4.75 -4.76
N THR A 157 14.36 -4.22 -5.02
CA THR A 157 13.11 -4.80 -4.52
C THR A 157 12.58 -5.80 -5.54
N VAL A 158 11.99 -6.89 -5.05
CA VAL A 158 11.42 -7.98 -5.84
C VAL A 158 10.00 -8.28 -5.36
N SER A 159 9.06 -8.35 -6.30
CA SER A 159 7.65 -8.65 -6.08
C SER A 159 7.11 -9.53 -7.21
N GLY A 160 6.97 -10.84 -6.97
CA GLY A 160 6.61 -11.75 -8.05
C GLY A 160 7.68 -11.73 -9.15
N THR A 161 7.30 -11.33 -10.37
CA THR A 161 8.22 -11.17 -11.51
C THR A 161 8.87 -9.79 -11.59
N ASP A 162 8.39 -8.81 -10.82
CA ASP A 162 8.85 -7.43 -10.91
C ASP A 162 10.11 -7.23 -10.07
N THR A 163 11.13 -6.63 -10.69
CA THR A 163 12.39 -6.28 -10.03
C THR A 163 12.68 -4.79 -10.25
N VAL A 164 12.81 -4.04 -9.17
CA VAL A 164 13.15 -2.61 -9.22
C VAL A 164 14.53 -2.39 -8.61
N TRP A 165 15.49 -2.02 -9.46
CA TRP A 165 16.86 -1.73 -9.04
C TRP A 165 16.98 -0.36 -8.40
N LEU A 166 17.70 -0.32 -7.29
CA LEU A 166 17.87 0.87 -6.47
C LEU A 166 19.26 1.49 -6.66
N LYS A 167 19.28 2.82 -6.72
CA LYS A 167 20.47 3.67 -6.76
C LYS A 167 20.66 4.26 -5.37
N ALA A 168 21.81 4.02 -4.75
CA ALA A 168 22.12 4.55 -3.42
C ALA A 168 22.51 6.03 -3.49
N HIS A 169 21.98 6.82 -2.57
CA HIS A 169 22.36 8.23 -2.35
C HIS A 169 23.00 8.44 -0.99
N SER A 170 22.70 7.57 -0.03
CA SER A 170 23.38 7.45 1.25
C SER A 170 23.17 6.03 1.78
N ARG A 171 23.61 5.75 3.00
CA ARG A 171 23.27 4.48 3.68
C ARG A 171 21.76 4.31 3.87
N ALA A 172 21.01 5.40 4.06
CA ALA A 172 19.59 5.35 4.36
C ALA A 172 18.69 5.74 3.18
N GLU A 173 19.19 6.37 2.13
CA GLU A 173 18.38 6.89 1.02
C GLU A 173 18.75 6.23 -0.31
N PHE A 174 17.74 5.73 -1.01
CA PHE A 174 17.85 5.16 -2.35
C PHE A 174 16.77 5.72 -3.26
N SER A 175 16.97 5.62 -4.57
CA SER A 175 15.95 5.90 -5.59
C SER A 175 15.87 4.80 -6.63
N ALA A 176 14.77 4.76 -7.38
CA ALA A 176 14.62 3.94 -8.56
C ALA A 176 14.46 4.80 -9.82
N THR A 177 14.64 4.19 -10.99
CA THR A 177 14.57 4.89 -12.29
C THR A 177 13.18 5.48 -12.58
N ASN A 178 12.12 4.91 -12.00
CA ASN A 178 10.75 5.41 -12.10
C ASN A 178 10.46 6.64 -11.21
N GLY A 179 11.46 7.15 -10.49
CA GLY A 179 11.32 8.30 -9.59
C GLY A 179 10.98 7.94 -8.14
N ASP A 180 10.72 6.67 -7.84
CA ASP A 180 10.45 6.24 -6.47
C ASP A 180 11.65 6.50 -5.55
N ARG A 181 11.37 6.87 -4.31
CA ARG A 181 12.37 7.14 -3.27
C ARG A 181 12.17 6.20 -2.10
N PHE A 182 13.27 5.72 -1.53
CA PHE A 182 13.29 4.74 -0.45
C PHE A 182 14.12 5.30 0.70
N PHE A 183 13.53 5.36 1.89
CA PHE A 183 14.19 5.83 3.11
C PHE A 183 14.18 4.71 4.14
N PHE A 184 15.35 4.18 4.47
CA PHE A 184 15.54 3.12 5.44
C PHE A 184 15.71 3.70 6.84
N PHE A 185 15.02 3.09 7.79
CA PHE A 185 15.09 3.43 9.20
C PHE A 185 15.70 2.26 9.97
N PHE A 186 16.46 2.61 11.01
CA PHE A 186 17.27 1.66 11.75
C PHE A 186 16.98 1.77 13.26
N SER A 187 17.08 0.64 13.95
CA SER A 187 17.11 0.59 15.40
C SER A 187 18.39 1.21 15.95
N LYS A 188 18.46 1.47 17.26
CA LYS A 188 19.68 1.93 17.94
C LYS A 188 20.89 1.01 17.71
N ALA A 189 20.65 -0.28 17.48
CA ALA A 189 21.67 -1.29 17.16
C ALA A 189 22.05 -1.34 15.67
N GLY A 190 21.55 -0.41 14.85
CA GLY A 190 21.87 -0.32 13.42
C GLY A 190 21.16 -1.33 12.52
N LYS A 191 20.22 -2.13 13.05
CA LYS A 191 19.42 -3.08 12.24
C LYS A 191 18.25 -2.36 11.58
N PRO A 192 17.92 -2.68 10.31
CA PRO A 192 16.75 -2.09 9.65
C PRO A 192 15.46 -2.46 10.40
N THR A 193 14.54 -1.52 10.50
CA THR A 193 13.22 -1.73 11.13
C THR A 193 12.10 -1.60 10.11
N HIS A 194 12.22 -0.65 9.20
CA HIS A 194 11.31 -0.44 8.09
C HIS A 194 11.97 0.43 7.03
N TYR A 195 11.33 0.54 5.87
CA TYR A 195 11.60 1.64 4.95
C TYR A 195 10.30 2.32 4.52
N LEU A 196 10.41 3.60 4.20
CA LEU A 196 9.37 4.38 3.53
C LEU A 196 9.65 4.37 2.04
N ASN A 197 8.66 4.01 1.22
CA ASN A 197 8.71 4.17 -0.23
C ASN A 197 7.75 5.29 -0.67
N ILE A 198 8.31 6.43 -1.06
CA ILE A 198 7.55 7.50 -1.70
C ILE A 198 7.48 7.20 -3.19
N ASN A 199 6.28 6.94 -3.69
CA ASN A 199 6.01 6.62 -5.10
C ASN A 199 4.97 7.58 -5.70
N GLN A 200 4.59 7.34 -6.95
CA GLN A 200 3.64 8.20 -7.69
C GLN A 200 2.19 8.16 -7.15
N HIS A 201 1.88 7.24 -6.24
CA HIS A 201 0.54 7.03 -5.70
C HIS A 201 0.43 7.45 -4.23
N ASP A 202 1.43 7.10 -3.41
CA ASP A 202 1.42 7.37 -1.97
C ASP A 202 2.84 7.27 -1.36
N ALA A 203 2.91 7.36 -0.02
CA ALA A 203 4.07 7.00 0.77
C ALA A 203 3.81 5.70 1.57
N ASP A 204 4.33 4.57 1.07
CA ASP A 204 4.12 3.24 1.66
C ASP A 204 5.15 2.91 2.74
N PHE A 205 4.67 2.41 3.88
CA PHE A 205 5.52 1.95 4.98
C PHE A 205 5.69 0.43 4.93
N TYR A 206 6.93 0.00 4.76
CA TYR A 206 7.32 -1.41 4.66
C TYR A 206 8.08 -1.84 5.90
N ILE A 207 7.43 -2.64 6.75
CA ILE A 207 7.97 -3.09 8.02
C ILE A 207 8.85 -4.33 7.80
N TYR A 208 10.04 -4.33 8.38
CA TYR A 208 10.96 -5.46 8.29
C TYR A 208 10.33 -6.74 8.84
N ASN A 209 10.31 -7.81 8.05
CA ASN A 209 9.65 -9.07 8.37
C ASN A 209 10.64 -10.18 8.72
N ASP A 210 11.56 -10.50 7.82
CA ASP A 210 12.63 -11.47 8.07
C ASP A 210 13.84 -11.25 7.14
N SER A 211 14.94 -11.96 7.39
CA SER A 211 16.13 -11.97 6.52
C SER A 211 16.63 -13.39 6.28
N PRO A 212 17.20 -13.70 5.10
CA PRO A 212 17.86 -14.97 4.85
C PRO A 212 19.02 -15.29 5.80
N THR A 213 19.60 -14.27 6.44
CA THR A 213 20.72 -14.40 7.38
C THR A 213 20.29 -14.33 8.85
N GLU A 214 18.98 -14.27 9.10
CA GLU A 214 18.45 -14.26 10.46
C GLU A 214 18.76 -15.58 11.18
N LYS A 215 19.23 -15.48 12.42
CA LYS A 215 19.43 -16.66 13.27
C LYS A 215 18.11 -17.38 13.51
N ALA A 216 18.15 -18.71 13.55
CA ALA A 216 16.96 -19.50 13.83
C ALA A 216 16.37 -19.16 15.21
N GLY A 217 15.04 -19.05 15.25
CA GLY A 217 14.28 -18.89 16.48
C GLY A 217 14.12 -20.21 17.25
N VAL A 218 13.54 -20.12 18.44
CA VAL A 218 13.17 -21.29 19.24
C VAL A 218 11.69 -21.60 19.02
N ILE A 219 11.40 -22.79 18.51
CA ILE A 219 10.03 -23.25 18.29
C ILE A 219 9.35 -23.51 19.64
N LYS A 220 8.28 -22.77 19.94
CA LYS A 220 7.48 -23.01 21.15
C LYS A 220 6.55 -24.21 20.96
N SER A 221 6.40 -25.02 22.00
CA SER A 221 5.48 -26.16 22.00
C SER A 221 4.03 -25.75 21.73
N SER A 222 3.60 -24.59 22.25
CA SER A 222 2.28 -24.00 22.04
C SER A 222 1.93 -23.76 20.56
N TRP A 223 2.94 -23.55 19.70
CA TRP A 223 2.73 -23.26 18.28
C TRP A 223 2.38 -24.50 17.46
N ARG A 224 2.75 -25.71 17.91
CA ARG A 224 2.48 -26.95 17.16
C ARG A 224 0.99 -27.17 16.91
N GLY A 225 0.14 -26.79 17.88
CA GLY A 225 -1.32 -26.86 17.74
C GLY A 225 -1.91 -25.82 16.79
N LEU A 226 -1.19 -24.73 16.51
CA LEU A 226 -1.58 -23.67 15.58
C LEU A 226 -1.16 -23.93 14.15
N VAL A 227 -0.09 -24.69 13.92
CA VAL A 227 0.36 -25.00 12.56
C VAL A 227 -0.72 -25.79 11.83
N GLY A 228 -1.03 -25.38 10.60
CA GLY A 228 -2.03 -26.03 9.77
C GLY A 228 -2.62 -25.10 8.71
N ILE A 229 -3.55 -25.67 7.95
CA ILE A 229 -4.34 -24.97 6.94
C ILE A 229 -5.68 -24.61 7.56
N TYR A 230 -6.10 -23.38 7.36
CA TYR A 230 -7.37 -22.86 7.85
C TYR A 230 -8.18 -22.30 6.68
N LYS A 231 -9.48 -22.60 6.67
CA LYS A 231 -10.41 -22.07 5.66
C LYS A 231 -11.40 -21.11 6.30
N GLY A 232 -11.64 -20.02 5.61
CA GLY A 232 -12.57 -18.98 6.02
C GLY A 232 -13.11 -18.26 4.81
N TYR A 233 -13.70 -17.10 5.06
CA TYR A 233 -14.26 -16.26 4.01
C TYR A 233 -13.84 -14.82 4.23
N ASN A 234 -13.56 -14.13 3.13
CA ASN A 234 -13.39 -12.69 3.09
C ASN A 234 -14.35 -12.12 2.05
N ASN A 235 -15.30 -11.29 2.49
CA ASN A 235 -16.36 -10.77 1.63
C ASN A 235 -17.07 -11.89 0.82
N ARG A 236 -17.40 -12.99 1.50
CA ARG A 236 -17.99 -14.23 0.94
C ARG A 236 -17.14 -14.99 -0.08
N GLN A 237 -15.92 -14.54 -0.36
CA GLN A 237 -14.96 -15.30 -1.16
C GLN A 237 -14.21 -16.29 -0.27
N PRO A 238 -14.07 -17.57 -0.68
CA PRO A 238 -13.30 -18.54 0.08
C PRO A 238 -11.85 -18.09 0.16
N GLU A 239 -11.29 -18.09 1.36
CA GLU A 239 -9.90 -17.72 1.62
C GLU A 239 -9.22 -18.83 2.41
N THR A 240 -7.97 -19.11 2.07
CA THR A 240 -7.14 -20.09 2.77
C THR A 240 -6.00 -19.37 3.47
N LEU A 241 -5.84 -19.66 4.76
CA LEU A 241 -4.79 -19.13 5.61
C LEU A 241 -3.92 -20.29 6.10
N ARG A 242 -2.60 -20.22 5.96
CA ARG A 242 -1.69 -21.22 6.52
C ARG A 242 -0.91 -20.60 7.66
N LEU A 243 -0.85 -21.32 8.78
CA LEU A 243 0.10 -21.07 9.85
C LEU A 243 1.17 -22.15 9.81
N PHE A 244 2.44 -21.78 9.79
CA PHE A 244 3.56 -22.71 9.61
C PHE A 244 4.84 -22.23 10.29
N ILE A 245 5.81 -23.12 10.45
CA ILE A 245 7.12 -22.78 11.01
C ILE A 245 8.14 -22.60 9.89
N LYS A 246 8.90 -21.51 9.95
CA LYS A 246 10.06 -21.23 9.08
C LYS A 246 11.17 -20.64 9.93
N ASN A 247 12.40 -21.14 9.77
CA ASN A 247 13.58 -20.68 10.53
C ASN A 247 13.36 -20.58 12.06
N GLY A 248 12.57 -21.49 12.65
CA GLY A 248 12.28 -21.49 14.09
C GLY A 248 11.26 -20.45 14.57
N TYR A 249 10.60 -19.72 13.68
CA TYR A 249 9.53 -18.76 13.99
C TYR A 249 8.18 -19.20 13.40
N LEU A 250 7.09 -18.70 13.97
CA LEU A 250 5.73 -18.88 13.43
C LEU A 250 5.48 -17.87 12.30
N TYR A 251 4.83 -18.33 11.24
CA TYR A 251 4.48 -17.54 10.06
C TYR A 251 3.01 -17.73 9.68
N CYS A 252 2.48 -16.73 8.99
CA CYS A 252 1.15 -16.68 8.40
C CYS A 252 1.29 -16.40 6.90
N SER A 253 0.56 -17.12 6.05
CA SER A 253 0.64 -16.97 4.59
C SER A 253 -0.12 -15.77 4.01
N SER A 254 -0.73 -14.93 4.86
CA SER A 254 -1.57 -13.84 4.39
C SER A 254 -0.76 -12.69 3.79
N GLY A 255 -1.05 -12.35 2.53
CA GLY A 255 -0.35 -11.29 1.80
C GLY A 255 1.16 -11.53 1.67
N GLY A 256 1.58 -12.81 1.66
CA GLY A 256 2.96 -13.28 1.70
C GLY A 256 3.31 -13.96 3.03
N ASP A 257 4.44 -14.66 3.06
CA ASP A 257 4.95 -15.34 4.26
C ASP A 257 5.36 -14.32 5.33
N THR A 258 4.43 -14.00 6.22
CA THR A 258 4.57 -12.95 7.23
C THR A 258 4.83 -13.56 8.59
N LYS A 259 5.90 -13.12 9.26
CA LYS A 259 6.27 -13.57 10.59
C LYS A 259 5.21 -13.17 11.61
N VAL A 260 5.00 -14.03 12.60
CA VAL A 260 3.98 -13.90 13.64
C VAL A 260 4.66 -13.86 15.00
N ASN A 261 4.34 -12.85 15.78
CA ASN A 261 4.80 -12.68 17.15
C ASN A 261 3.66 -13.00 18.13
N GLU A 262 3.96 -13.83 19.13
CA GLU A 262 3.04 -14.10 20.24
C GLU A 262 3.12 -12.98 21.26
N TYR A 263 2.01 -12.29 21.49
CA TYR A 263 1.91 -11.24 22.50
C TYR A 263 1.56 -11.83 23.87
N GLN A 264 0.57 -12.73 23.88
CA GLN A 264 0.21 -13.56 25.03
C GLN A 264 -0.44 -14.85 24.55
N SER A 265 -0.72 -15.78 25.46
CA SER A 265 -1.32 -17.07 25.12
C SER A 265 -2.59 -16.90 24.26
N GLY A 266 -2.55 -17.43 23.04
CA GLY A 266 -3.67 -17.38 22.10
C GLY A 266 -3.85 -16.06 21.34
N ILE A 267 -3.02 -15.03 21.59
CA ILE A 267 -3.05 -13.74 20.88
C ILE A 267 -1.70 -13.47 20.23
N PHE A 268 -1.74 -13.29 18.93
CA PHE A 268 -0.57 -13.06 18.10
C PHE A 268 -0.79 -11.87 17.18
N PHE A 269 0.30 -11.30 16.68
CA PHE A 269 0.28 -10.25 15.68
C PHE A 269 1.25 -10.59 14.56
N THR A 270 0.84 -10.38 13.32
CA THR A 270 1.75 -10.38 12.18
C THR A 270 2.66 -9.15 12.22
N THR A 271 3.74 -9.16 11.44
CA THR A 271 4.68 -8.03 11.32
C THR A 271 4.01 -6.68 11.01
N ASP A 272 2.95 -6.69 10.21
CA ASP A 272 2.15 -5.51 9.85
C ASP A 272 1.05 -5.16 10.87
N GLY A 273 1.00 -5.86 12.01
CA GLY A 273 0.11 -5.57 13.13
C GLY A 273 -1.27 -6.22 13.05
N GLU A 274 -1.53 -7.07 12.06
CA GLU A 274 -2.80 -7.77 11.96
C GLU A 274 -2.92 -8.85 13.03
N SER A 275 -4.01 -8.82 13.78
CA SER A 275 -4.21 -9.75 14.91
C SER A 275 -4.55 -11.16 14.43
N ILE A 276 -4.00 -12.16 15.13
CA ILE A 276 -4.39 -13.56 15.04
C ILE A 276 -4.80 -14.03 16.44
N ILE A 277 -6.07 -14.35 16.62
CA ILE A 277 -6.63 -14.75 17.93
C ILE A 277 -7.16 -16.17 17.85
N LYS A 278 -6.62 -17.08 18.66
CA LYS A 278 -7.07 -18.48 18.75
C LYS A 278 -8.26 -18.59 19.71
N LYS A 279 -9.36 -19.19 19.25
CA LYS A 279 -10.49 -19.61 20.10
C LYS A 279 -10.91 -21.04 19.72
N GLY A 280 -10.53 -22.01 20.56
CA GLY A 280 -10.75 -23.43 20.27
C GLY A 280 -10.04 -23.86 18.97
N ASN A 281 -10.81 -24.32 17.98
CA ASN A 281 -10.37 -24.74 16.64
C ASN A 281 -10.49 -23.64 15.58
N ILE A 282 -10.85 -22.43 15.99
CA ILE A 282 -10.98 -21.25 15.13
C ILE A 282 -9.80 -20.32 15.39
N ILE A 283 -9.25 -19.74 14.33
CA ILE A 283 -8.41 -18.55 14.42
C ILE A 283 -9.17 -17.38 13.81
N TYR A 284 -9.11 -16.25 14.48
CA TYR A 284 -9.57 -14.99 13.94
C TYR A 284 -8.38 -14.26 13.37
N TRP A 285 -8.39 -13.96 12.07
CA TRP A 285 -7.43 -13.08 11.43
C TRP A 285 -8.10 -11.72 11.22
N GLY A 286 -7.72 -10.75 12.04
CA GLY A 286 -8.52 -9.55 12.24
C GLY A 286 -9.93 -9.88 12.73
N ASN A 287 -10.93 -9.41 11.99
CA ASN A 287 -12.34 -9.69 12.24
C ASN A 287 -12.89 -10.95 11.53
N ARG A 288 -12.05 -11.71 10.82
CA ARG A 288 -12.48 -12.87 10.01
C ARG A 288 -12.16 -14.19 10.69
N ALA A 289 -13.14 -15.09 10.71
CA ALA A 289 -12.99 -16.42 11.29
C ALA A 289 -12.50 -17.43 10.25
N PHE A 290 -11.50 -18.21 10.62
CA PHE A 290 -10.98 -19.33 9.85
C PHE A 290 -10.97 -20.60 10.71
N ARG A 291 -11.45 -21.70 10.15
CA ARG A 291 -11.52 -23.02 10.80
C ARG A 291 -10.37 -23.88 10.33
N LYS A 292 -9.71 -24.57 11.27
CA LYS A 292 -8.65 -25.53 10.96
C LYS A 292 -9.24 -26.69 10.14
N GLN A 293 -8.52 -27.12 9.11
CA GLN A 293 -8.79 -28.35 8.37
C GLN A 293 -8.11 -29.54 9.02
#